data_AF-H3S9W5-F1
#
_entry.id   AF-H3S9W5-F1
#
_cell.length_a   1.000
_cell.length_b   1.000
_cell.length_c   1.000
_cell.angle_alpha   90.00
_cell.angle_beta   90.00
_cell.angle_gamma   90.00
#
_symmetry.space_group_name_H-M   'P 1'
#
loop_
_entity.id
_entity.type
_entity.pdbx_description
1 polymer ?
#
loop_
_entity_poly.entity_id
_entity_poly.type
_entity_poly.pdbx_seq_one_letter_code
_entity_poly.pdbx_strand_id
1 'polypeptide(L)'
;MARKKLVPDSKNALYQMKYEIAAEFGLPVSHQGAYLGMDTEFASELGSMPAQPAAHRDDWGHLTSRDAGSVGGEITKRLVTHALRQK
;
A
#
# COMPACT_ATOMS: atom_id res chain seq x y z
N MET A 1 18.18 -6.71 9.52
CA MET A 1 18.11 -5.23 9.52
C MET A 1 16.64 -4.83 9.61
N ALA A 2 16.20 -4.21 10.71
CA ALA A 2 14.81 -3.84 10.89
C ALA A 2 14.47 -2.58 10.06
N ARG A 3 13.33 -2.60 9.33
CA ARG A 3 12.79 -1.43 8.61
C ARG A 3 12.21 -0.39 9.60
N LYS A 4 13.08 0.22 10.40
CA LYS A 4 12.69 1.27 11.35
C LYS A 4 12.51 2.59 10.60
N LYS A 5 11.37 3.27 10.81
CA LYS A 5 11.16 4.63 10.30
C LYS A 5 12.13 5.58 10.99
N LEU A 6 12.63 6.59 10.26
CA LEU A 6 13.55 7.60 10.81
C LEU A 6 12.88 8.37 11.95
N VAL A 7 11.61 8.74 11.75
CA VAL A 7 10.75 9.33 12.78
C VAL A 7 9.66 8.31 13.13
N PRO A 8 9.57 7.85 14.40
CA PRO A 8 8.64 6.80 14.80
C PRO A 8 7.17 7.23 14.67
N ASP A 9 6.86 8.49 15.01
CA ASP A 9 5.48 9.02 15.01
C ASP A 9 4.93 9.25 13.59
N SER A 10 5.81 9.39 12.59
CA SER A 10 5.40 9.56 11.19
C SER A 10 4.78 8.31 10.59
N LYS A 11 4.76 7.19 11.31
CA LYS A 11 4.18 5.92 10.84
C LYS A 11 2.78 6.14 10.27
N ASN A 12 1.86 6.72 11.05
CA ASN A 12 0.46 6.89 10.63
C ASN A 12 0.34 7.75 9.35
N ALA A 13 1.00 8.91 9.32
CA ALA A 13 0.97 9.80 8.15
C ALA A 13 1.51 9.13 6.88
N LEU A 14 2.59 8.35 7.00
CA LEU A 14 3.15 7.61 5.87
C LEU A 14 2.25 6.45 5.42
N TYR A 15 1.49 5.83 6.34
CA TYR A 15 0.51 4.81 5.96
C TYR A 15 -0.63 5.41 5.14
N GLN A 16 -1.17 6.56 5.55
CA GLN A 16 -2.22 7.24 4.78
C GLN A 16 -1.73 7.62 3.39
N MET A 17 -0.58 8.29 3.31
CA MET A 17 0.01 8.70 2.03
C MET A 17 0.29 7.51 1.11
N LYS A 18 0.70 6.35 1.66
CA LYS A 18 0.92 5.12 0.89
C LYS A 18 -0.36 4.67 0.17
N TYR A 19 -1.49 4.65 0.87
CA TYR A 19 -2.76 4.22 0.29
C TYR A 19 -3.37 5.28 -0.63
N GLU A 20 -3.22 6.56 -0.30
CA GLU A 20 -3.63 7.67 -1.17
C GLU A 20 -2.92 7.59 -2.53
N ILE A 21 -1.59 7.48 -2.55
CA ILE A 21 -0.82 7.39 -3.79
C ILE A 21 -1.17 6.10 -4.56
N ALA A 22 -1.37 4.99 -3.85
CA ALA A 22 -1.74 3.76 -4.51
C ALA A 22 -3.11 3.84 -5.18
N ALA A 23 -4.08 4.52 -4.53
CA ALA A 23 -5.38 4.81 -5.12
C ALA A 23 -5.25 5.75 -6.34
N GLU A 24 -4.41 6.79 -6.26
CA GLU A 24 -4.11 7.67 -7.40
C GLU A 24 -3.50 6.91 -8.59
N PHE A 25 -2.70 5.88 -8.33
CA PHE A 25 -2.09 5.03 -9.35
C PHE A 25 -3.00 3.88 -9.81
N GLY A 26 -4.21 3.76 -9.27
CA GLY A 26 -5.17 2.70 -9.61
C GLY A 26 -4.69 1.30 -9.21
N LEU A 27 -3.86 1.20 -8.17
CA LEU A 27 -3.33 -0.08 -7.73
C LEU A 27 -4.35 -0.79 -6.82
N PRO A 28 -4.58 -2.10 -7.01
CA PRO A 28 -5.56 -2.87 -6.22
C PRO A 28 -5.01 -3.23 -4.84
N VAL A 29 -4.75 -2.23 -4.00
CA VAL A 29 -4.31 -2.41 -2.61
C VAL A 29 -5.40 -1.89 -1.67
N SER A 30 -5.99 -2.77 -0.86
CA SER A 30 -6.84 -2.28 0.22
C SER A 30 -6.02 -1.97 1.45
N HIS A 31 -6.46 -0.95 2.16
CA HIS A 31 -6.24 -0.89 3.58
C HIS A 31 -7.33 -1.76 4.24
N GLN A 32 -6.93 -2.66 5.14
CA GLN A 32 -7.80 -3.59 5.87
C GLN A 32 -9.01 -2.83 6.43
N GLY A 33 -10.14 -2.94 5.71
CA GLY A 33 -11.33 -2.13 5.93
C GLY A 33 -12.15 -1.81 4.68
N ALA A 34 -11.58 -1.94 3.46
CA ALA A 34 -12.28 -1.59 2.21
C ALA A 34 -12.36 -2.74 1.16
N TYR A 35 -12.27 -4.01 1.57
CA TYR A 35 -12.52 -5.17 0.69
C TYR A 35 -13.73 -6.01 1.15
N LEU A 36 -14.87 -5.34 1.26
CA LEU A 36 -16.16 -5.98 0.99
C LEU A 36 -16.75 -5.26 -0.23
N GLY A 37 -16.39 -5.72 -1.43
CA GLY A 37 -17.26 -5.54 -2.61
C GLY A 37 -16.91 -4.49 -3.66
N MET A 38 -15.64 -4.20 -3.96
CA MET A 38 -15.30 -3.57 -5.25
C MET A 38 -14.16 -4.35 -5.93
N ASP A 39 -14.58 -5.18 -6.89
CA ASP A 39 -13.84 -5.68 -8.06
C ASP A 39 -13.10 -7.03 -7.96
N THR A 40 -13.17 -7.77 -6.85
CA THR A 40 -12.56 -9.13 -6.76
C THR A 40 -13.55 -10.28 -7.09
N GLU A 41 -14.72 -9.97 -7.64
CA GLU A 41 -15.83 -10.93 -7.83
C GLU A 41 -15.70 -11.83 -9.08
N PHE A 42 -14.74 -11.55 -9.97
CA PHE A 42 -14.46 -12.43 -11.12
C PHE A 42 -13.27 -13.38 -10.87
N ALA A 43 -12.35 -13.00 -9.98
CA ALA A 43 -11.12 -13.76 -9.74
C ALA A 43 -11.27 -14.88 -8.71
N SER A 44 -12.38 -14.90 -7.95
CA SER A 44 -12.63 -15.93 -6.91
C SER A 44 -13.28 -17.21 -7.44
N GLU A 45 -13.80 -17.22 -8.67
CA GLU A 45 -14.52 -18.39 -9.22
C GLU A 45 -13.60 -19.41 -9.92
N LEU A 46 -12.33 -19.07 -10.15
CA LEU A 46 -11.35 -19.99 -10.78
C LEU A 46 -10.37 -20.58 -9.75
N GLY A 47 -10.87 -21.51 -8.94
CA GLY A 47 -10.05 -22.64 -8.43
C GLY A 47 -9.16 -22.44 -7.20
N SER A 48 -9.38 -21.46 -6.32
CA SER A 48 -8.57 -21.35 -5.10
C SER A 48 -9.06 -22.26 -3.96
N MET A 49 -8.24 -23.27 -3.68
CA MET A 49 -8.24 -24.23 -2.55
C MET A 49 -8.58 -23.64 -1.16
N PRO A 50 -9.03 -24.47 -0.18
CA PRO A 50 -9.60 -23.97 1.07
C PRO A 50 -8.58 -23.27 1.97
N ALA A 51 -9.03 -22.11 2.46
CA ALA A 51 -8.59 -21.31 3.61
C ALA A 51 -7.44 -21.86 4.47
N GLN A 52 -6.25 -21.30 4.26
CA GLN A 52 -5.24 -21.18 5.31
C GLN A 52 -5.49 -19.86 6.07
N PRO A 53 -5.28 -19.82 7.40
CA PRO A 53 -5.66 -18.69 8.23
C PRO A 53 -4.89 -17.44 7.78
N ALA A 54 -5.65 -16.37 7.52
CA ALA A 54 -5.20 -15.09 7.01
C ALA A 54 -4.01 -14.55 7.80
N ALA A 55 -2.80 -14.83 7.32
CA ALA A 55 -1.65 -14.02 7.66
C ALA A 55 -1.96 -12.60 7.19
N HIS A 56 -1.86 -11.65 8.11
CA HIS A 56 -1.97 -10.20 7.95
C HIS A 56 -0.95 -9.67 6.93
N ARG A 57 -1.03 -10.12 5.68
CA ARG A 57 -0.23 -9.64 4.57
C ARG A 57 -1.04 -8.54 3.94
N ASP A 58 -0.62 -7.29 4.19
CA ASP A 58 -1.06 -6.16 3.38
C ASP A 58 -1.03 -6.60 1.90
N ASP A 59 -2.10 -6.33 1.13
CA ASP A 59 -2.35 -6.84 -0.25
C ASP A 59 -1.27 -6.47 -1.30
N TRP A 60 -0.17 -5.88 -0.85
CA TRP A 60 1.01 -5.48 -1.59
C TRP A 60 1.86 -6.66 -2.09
N GLY A 61 1.58 -7.88 -1.64
CA GLY A 61 2.36 -9.07 -2.00
C GLY A 61 2.19 -9.54 -3.46
N HIS A 62 1.07 -9.19 -4.10
CA HIS A 62 0.78 -9.56 -5.49
C HIS A 62 1.16 -8.47 -6.50
N LEU A 63 1.60 -7.31 -6.02
CA LEU A 63 1.94 -6.16 -6.83
C LEU A 63 3.33 -6.32 -7.46
N THR A 64 3.53 -5.78 -8.66
CA THR A 64 4.86 -5.80 -9.29
C THR A 64 5.85 -4.95 -8.49
N SER A 65 7.14 -5.33 -8.51
CA SER A 65 8.19 -4.53 -7.87
C SER A 65 8.27 -3.10 -8.40
N ARG A 66 7.85 -2.88 -9.66
CA ARG A 66 7.84 -1.55 -10.29
C ARG A 66 6.74 -0.67 -9.70
N ASP A 67 5.54 -1.22 -9.51
CA ASP A 67 4.40 -0.48 -8.98
C ASP A 67 4.56 -0.24 -7.47
N ALA A 68 5.02 -1.23 -6.72
CA ALA A 68 5.36 -1.03 -5.31
C ALA A 68 6.48 0.02 -5.15
N GLY A 69 7.45 0.01 -6.08
CA GLY A 69 8.55 0.97 -6.12
C GLY A 69 8.11 2.40 -6.47
N SER A 70 7.18 2.56 -7.43
CA SER A 70 6.66 3.87 -7.84
C SER A 70 5.93 4.58 -6.70
N VAL A 71 5.13 3.86 -5.91
CA VAL A 71 4.49 4.41 -4.71
C VAL A 71 5.54 4.91 -3.71
N GLY A 72 6.57 4.11 -3.41
CA GLY A 72 7.63 4.51 -2.49
C GLY A 72 8.43 5.73 -2.98
N GLY A 73 8.67 5.82 -4.28
CA GLY A 73 9.31 6.97 -4.92
C GLY A 73 8.47 8.25 -4.80
N GLU A 74 7.17 8.15 -5.03
CA GLU A 74 6.24 9.29 -4.94
C GLU A 74 6.09 9.78 -3.50
N ILE A 75 6.03 8.88 -2.50
CA ILE A 75 6.09 9.26 -1.07
C ILE A 75 7.34 10.11 -0.81
N THR A 76 8.50 9.65 -1.26
CA THR A 76 9.77 10.34 -1.04
C THR A 76 9.77 11.71 -1.72
N LYS A 77 9.28 11.79 -2.96
CA LYS A 77 9.16 13.04 -3.71
C LYS A 77 8.27 14.07 -3.00
N ARG A 78 7.10 13.64 -2.49
CA ARG A 78 6.20 14.52 -1.72
C ARG A 78 6.85 15.02 -0.44
N LEU A 79 7.50 14.15 0.33
CA LEU A 79 8.20 14.53 1.56
C LEU A 79 9.29 15.57 1.31
N VAL A 80 10.12 15.36 0.28
CA VAL A 80 11.16 16.33 -0.11
C VAL A 80 10.52 17.65 -0.52
N THR A 81 9.46 17.61 -1.33
CA THR A 81 8.74 18.82 -1.76
C THR A 81 8.16 19.59 -0.57
N HIS A 82 7.56 18.91 0.40
CA HIS A 82 7.08 19.53 1.63
C HIS A 82 8.20 20.14 2.46
N ALA A 83 9.33 19.44 2.61
CA ALA A 83 10.48 19.95 3.33
C ALA A 83 11.10 21.19 2.64
N LEU A 84 11.12 21.22 1.30
CA LEU A 84 11.59 22.38 0.54
C LEU A 84 10.68 23.60 0.68
N ARG A 85 9.36 23.40 0.83
CA ARG A 85 8.40 24.50 1.07
C ARG A 85 8.43 25.05 2.49
N GLN A 86 8.94 24.28 3.45
CA GLN A 86 9.04 24.65 4.85
C GLN A 86 10.37 25.36 5.20
N LYS A 87 11.24 25.50 4.21
CA LYS A 87 12.41 26.39 4.27
C LYS A 87 12.00 27.81 3.90
#